data_AF-A0A662I2U9-F1
#
_entry.id   AF-A0A662I2U9-F1
#
_cell.length_a   1.000
_cell.length_b   1.000
_cell.length_c   1.000
_cell.angle_alpha   90.00
_cell.angle_beta   90.00
_cell.angle_gamma   90.00
#
_symmetry.space_group_name_H-M   'P 1'
#
loop_
_entity.id
_entity.type
_entity.pdbx_description
1 polymer ?
#
loop_
_entity_poly.entity_id
_entity_poly.type
_entity_poly.pdbx_seq_one_letter_code
_entity_poly.pdbx_strand_id
1 'polypeptide(L)'
;MYSFVYKIKPEDNVATALVELKRGHVYRIFEEGRGFIGEIKAATKVPQWYKIALTEIPEETPVIKFGYPIGLATIDIEPGTVVHLTNIILSPDLVFEELVEKGFTLGKALVNIDKGDSVRVGKNFKPTHPVLKELPTGTKIGYAAKRILADEIVRLGNLTELPHKLGWNEKYRNLVKEFYKFLNTGVISMSRV
;
A
#
# COMPACT_ATOMS: atom_id res chain seq x y z
N MET A 1 23.19 14.38 10.44
CA MET A 1 21.92 13.72 10.08
C MET A 1 21.87 12.38 10.79
N TYR A 2 20.84 12.12 11.58
CA TYR A 2 20.74 10.87 12.33
C TYR A 2 20.59 9.70 11.34
N SER A 3 21.49 8.71 11.41
CA SER A 3 21.48 7.53 10.54
C SER A 3 20.97 6.32 11.33
N PHE A 4 19.65 6.21 11.44
CA PHE A 4 18.97 5.08 12.05
C PHE A 4 17.79 4.63 11.18
N VAL A 5 17.30 3.44 11.46
CA VAL A 5 16.08 2.88 10.86
C VAL A 5 14.95 2.96 11.89
N TYR A 6 13.76 3.32 11.43
CA TYR A 6 12.61 3.59 12.30
C TYR A 6 11.63 2.43 12.33
N LYS A 7 11.50 1.80 13.49
CA LYS A 7 10.57 0.72 13.81
C LYS A 7 9.41 1.31 14.62
N ILE A 8 8.17 0.98 14.28
CA ILE A 8 7.00 1.64 14.88
C ILE A 8 6.43 0.81 16.02
N LYS A 9 6.23 -0.49 15.77
CA LYS A 9 5.69 -1.41 16.77
C LYS A 9 6.71 -2.51 17.13
N PRO A 10 6.66 -3.07 18.36
CA PRO A 10 7.52 -4.18 18.75
C PRO A 10 7.43 -5.40 17.83
N GLU A 11 6.26 -5.64 17.23
CA GLU A 11 5.96 -6.77 16.35
C GLU A 11 6.47 -6.57 14.91
N ASP A 12 6.88 -5.35 14.55
CA ASP A 12 7.36 -5.06 13.20
C ASP A 12 8.64 -5.86 12.89
N ASN A 13 8.62 -6.60 11.78
CA ASN A 13 9.81 -7.29 11.27
C ASN A 13 10.56 -6.49 10.19
N VAL A 14 10.08 -5.28 9.90
CA VAL A 14 10.74 -4.30 9.02
C VAL A 14 10.79 -2.91 9.66
N ALA A 15 11.79 -2.11 9.29
CA ALA A 15 11.90 -0.69 9.66
C ALA A 15 11.90 0.21 8.43
N THR A 16 11.64 1.50 8.62
CA THR A 16 11.78 2.53 7.57
C THR A 16 13.18 3.12 7.58
N ALA A 17 13.83 3.14 6.42
CA ALA A 17 15.08 3.86 6.22
C ALA A 17 14.81 5.38 6.16
N LEU A 18 15.20 6.15 7.18
CA LEU A 18 15.01 7.62 7.17
C LEU A 18 16.03 8.35 6.29
N VAL A 19 17.09 7.64 5.90
CA VAL A 19 18.17 8.07 5.03
C VAL A 19 18.49 6.93 4.05
N GLU A 20 19.25 7.19 2.99
CA GLU A 20 19.77 6.09 2.16
C GLU A 20 20.74 5.21 2.98
N LEU A 21 20.47 3.90 3.04
CA LEU A 21 21.34 2.93 3.69
C LEU A 21 22.29 2.32 2.67
N LYS A 22 23.58 2.37 2.98
CA LYS A 22 24.66 1.82 2.16
C LYS A 22 24.89 0.37 2.55
N ARG A 23 25.00 -0.49 1.54
CA ARG A 23 25.39 -1.89 1.72
C ARG A 23 26.65 -2.00 2.59
N GLY A 24 26.65 -2.96 3.51
CA GLY A 24 27.76 -3.26 4.42
C GLY A 24 27.86 -2.34 5.64
N HIS A 25 27.11 -1.24 5.71
CA HIS A 25 27.14 -0.32 6.86
C HIS A 25 26.16 -0.75 7.94
N VAL A 26 26.49 -0.42 9.19
CA VAL A 26 25.66 -0.69 10.37
C VAL A 26 24.88 0.56 10.73
N TYR A 27 23.59 0.39 11.01
CA TYR A 27 22.64 1.44 11.36
C TYR A 27 21.95 1.09 12.67
N ARG A 28 21.74 2.08 13.54
CA ARG A 28 20.98 1.86 14.78
C ARG A 28 19.49 1.67 14.47
N ILE A 29 18.81 0.86 15.26
CA ILE A 29 17.36 0.66 15.20
C ILE A 29 16.73 1.53 16.29
N PHE A 30 15.88 2.47 15.90
CA PHE A 30 15.06 3.26 16.82
C PHE A 30 13.63 2.72 16.78
N GLU A 31 13.10 2.31 17.93
CA GLU A 31 11.72 1.87 18.12
C GLU A 31 10.91 2.95 18.83
N GLU A 32 9.75 3.32 18.26
CA GLU A 32 8.85 4.31 18.84
C GLU A 32 8.44 3.93 20.27
N GLY A 33 8.53 4.90 21.19
CA GLY A 33 8.22 4.68 22.61
C GLY A 33 9.28 3.92 23.42
N ARG A 34 10.28 3.28 22.78
CA ARG A 34 11.40 2.61 23.49
C ARG A 34 12.76 3.25 23.27
N GLY A 35 12.96 3.96 22.16
CA GLY A 35 14.24 4.53 21.80
C GLY A 35 15.14 3.55 21.04
N PHE A 36 16.45 3.60 21.26
CA PHE A 36 17.38 2.73 20.52
C PHE A 36 17.45 1.33 21.12
N ILE A 37 17.10 0.32 20.31
CA ILE A 37 16.96 -1.07 20.76
C ILE A 37 18.02 -2.02 20.19
N GLY A 38 18.89 -1.54 19.31
CA GLY A 38 19.93 -2.36 18.69
C GLY A 38 20.47 -1.76 17.40
N GLU A 39 21.06 -2.61 16.57
CA GLU A 39 21.68 -2.22 15.30
C GLU A 39 21.41 -3.28 14.22
N ILE A 40 21.43 -2.85 12.95
CA ILE A 40 21.26 -3.71 11.78
C ILE A 40 22.32 -3.36 10.73
N LYS A 41 22.96 -4.38 10.14
CA LYS A 41 23.86 -4.22 8.99
C LYS A 41 23.05 -4.29 7.71
N ALA A 42 23.12 -3.28 6.86
CA ALA A 42 22.42 -3.29 5.58
C ALA A 42 23.08 -4.30 4.61
N ALA A 43 22.38 -5.39 4.27
CA ALA A 43 22.84 -6.41 3.34
C ALA A 43 22.76 -5.93 1.88
N THR A 44 21.83 -5.01 1.59
CA THR A 44 21.67 -4.34 0.30
C THR A 44 21.74 -2.83 0.45
N LYS A 45 21.78 -2.10 -0.68
CA LYS A 45 21.43 -0.68 -0.67
C LYS A 45 19.93 -0.56 -0.36
N VAL A 46 19.54 0.35 0.53
CA VAL A 46 18.14 0.64 0.84
C VAL A 46 17.89 2.12 0.59
N PRO A 47 17.05 2.48 -0.41
CA PRO A 47 16.70 3.87 -0.65
C PRO A 47 16.04 4.52 0.57
N GLN A 48 16.12 5.84 0.66
CA GLN A 48 15.37 6.59 1.67
C GLN A 48 13.86 6.30 1.54
N TRP A 49 13.19 6.17 2.68
CA TRP A 49 11.77 5.85 2.84
C TRP A 49 11.37 4.41 2.49
N TYR A 50 12.32 3.57 2.08
CA TYR A 50 12.07 2.16 1.83
C TYR A 50 12.16 1.35 3.12
N LYS A 51 11.69 0.10 3.05
CA LYS A 51 11.74 -0.81 4.18
C LYS A 51 13.03 -1.62 4.16
N ILE A 52 13.56 -1.90 5.34
CA ILE A 52 14.67 -2.83 5.57
C ILE A 52 14.18 -3.93 6.51
N ALA A 53 14.50 -5.19 6.20
CA ALA A 53 14.21 -6.32 7.07
C ALA A 53 15.03 -6.23 8.36
N LEU A 54 14.38 -6.39 9.51
CA LEU A 54 15.03 -6.38 10.83
C LEU A 54 15.41 -7.78 11.30
N THR A 55 14.74 -8.79 10.77
CA THR A 55 14.93 -10.22 11.03
C THR A 55 14.84 -10.95 9.70
N GLU A 56 15.15 -12.25 9.70
CA GLU A 56 14.84 -13.16 8.61
C GLU A 56 13.33 -13.21 8.39
N ILE A 57 12.89 -13.11 7.14
CA ILE A 57 11.50 -13.25 6.70
C ILE A 57 11.49 -14.32 5.60
N PRO A 58 11.19 -15.59 5.94
CA PRO A 58 11.13 -16.67 4.95
C PRO A 58 10.07 -16.43 3.86
N GLU A 59 10.23 -17.05 2.70
CA GLU A 59 9.23 -17.06 1.64
C GLU A 59 7.86 -17.52 2.18
N GLU A 60 6.77 -16.95 1.64
CA GLU A 60 5.39 -17.21 2.07
C GLU A 60 5.13 -16.88 3.57
N THR A 61 5.96 -16.04 4.19
CA THR A 61 5.72 -15.53 5.55
C THR A 61 5.41 -14.03 5.61
N PRO A 62 4.73 -13.56 6.67
CA PRO A 62 4.23 -12.18 6.72
C PRO A 62 5.35 -11.15 6.85
N VAL A 63 5.25 -10.08 6.07
CA VAL A 63 5.95 -8.81 6.32
C VAL A 63 5.06 -7.96 7.20
N ILE A 64 5.53 -7.60 8.40
CA ILE A 64 4.76 -6.91 9.44
C ILE A 64 5.28 -5.49 9.62
N LYS A 65 4.40 -4.50 9.42
CA LYS A 65 4.67 -3.09 9.69
C LYS A 65 3.47 -2.42 10.34
N PHE A 66 3.71 -1.49 11.26
CA PHE A 66 2.66 -0.85 12.08
C PHE A 66 1.93 -1.84 13.00
N GLY A 67 2.52 -3.00 13.29
CA GLY A 67 1.87 -4.10 14.00
C GLY A 67 0.92 -4.94 13.15
N TYR A 68 0.88 -4.73 11.83
CA TYR A 68 -0.02 -5.44 10.92
C TYR A 68 0.75 -6.13 9.78
N PRO A 69 0.27 -7.28 9.28
CA PRO A 69 0.80 -7.85 8.05
C PRO A 69 0.47 -6.93 6.87
N ILE A 70 1.49 -6.57 6.09
CA ILE A 70 1.37 -5.72 4.90
C ILE A 70 1.62 -6.49 3.60
N GLY A 71 1.84 -7.80 3.68
CA GLY A 71 2.11 -8.68 2.55
C GLY A 71 2.80 -9.97 2.99
N LEU A 72 3.01 -10.88 2.05
CA LEU A 72 3.88 -12.05 2.21
C LEU A 72 5.18 -11.83 1.42
N ALA A 73 6.29 -12.32 1.95
CA ALA A 73 7.54 -12.38 1.21
C ALA A 73 7.43 -13.39 0.06
N THR A 74 7.89 -13.03 -1.14
CA THR A 74 7.88 -13.94 -2.32
C THR A 74 9.20 -14.70 -2.51
N ILE A 75 10.15 -14.46 -1.62
CA ILE A 75 11.47 -15.07 -1.53
C ILE A 75 11.89 -15.01 -0.06
N ASP A 76 12.90 -15.76 0.33
CA ASP A 76 13.56 -15.54 1.61
C ASP A 76 14.23 -14.14 1.64
N ILE A 77 13.93 -13.37 2.68
CA ILE A 77 14.48 -12.03 2.90
C ILE A 77 15.35 -12.04 4.15
N GLU A 78 16.65 -11.98 3.94
CA GLU A 78 17.65 -11.88 5.01
C GLU A 78 17.59 -10.55 5.76
N PRO A 79 17.95 -10.51 7.07
CA PRO A 79 18.10 -9.27 7.81
C PRO A 79 18.97 -8.24 7.07
N GLY A 80 18.54 -6.99 7.08
CA GLY A 80 19.25 -5.90 6.43
C GLY A 80 18.99 -5.76 4.93
N THR A 81 18.17 -6.63 4.34
CA THR A 81 17.77 -6.56 2.92
C THR A 81 16.62 -5.56 2.72
N VAL A 82 16.60 -4.90 1.56
CA VAL A 82 15.50 -4.01 1.17
C VAL A 82 14.19 -4.80 0.99
N VAL A 83 13.09 -4.30 1.57
CA VAL A 83 11.74 -4.86 1.42
C VAL A 83 10.89 -3.89 0.59
N HIS A 84 10.44 -4.34 -0.57
CA HIS A 84 9.75 -3.53 -1.58
C HIS A 84 8.75 -4.39 -2.36
N LEU A 85 7.89 -3.77 -3.18
CA LEU A 85 6.89 -4.50 -3.99
C LEU A 85 7.49 -5.55 -4.96
N THR A 86 8.81 -5.58 -5.10
CA THR A 86 9.54 -6.56 -5.92
C THR A 86 9.83 -7.88 -5.20
N ASN A 87 9.75 -7.92 -3.87
CA ASN A 87 9.98 -9.13 -3.08
C ASN A 87 8.89 -9.39 -2.04
N ILE A 88 7.77 -8.68 -2.14
CA ILE A 88 6.56 -8.94 -1.37
C ILE A 88 5.37 -8.93 -2.31
N ILE A 89 4.42 -9.83 -2.06
CA ILE A 89 3.08 -9.77 -2.63
C ILE A 89 2.12 -9.31 -1.54
N LEU A 90 1.13 -8.52 -1.93
CA LEU A 90 0.00 -8.28 -1.05
C LEU A 90 -0.72 -9.62 -0.90
N SER A 91 -0.75 -10.14 0.33
CA SER A 91 -1.40 -11.41 0.60
C SER A 91 -2.89 -11.21 0.79
N PRO A 92 -3.73 -11.98 0.09
CA PRO A 92 -5.16 -11.97 0.29
C PRO A 92 -5.59 -12.65 1.60
N ASP A 93 -4.71 -13.43 2.24
CA ASP A 93 -5.03 -14.34 3.35
C ASP A 93 -4.53 -13.84 4.72
N LEU A 94 -3.77 -12.73 4.77
CA LEU A 94 -3.28 -12.13 6.02
C LEU A 94 -4.26 -11.09 6.56
N VAL A 95 -5.24 -11.58 7.33
CA VAL A 95 -6.39 -10.88 7.95
C VAL A 95 -6.82 -9.60 7.23
N PHE A 96 -6.94 -9.77 5.92
CA PHE A 96 -7.70 -8.94 5.01
C PHE A 96 -9.18 -9.08 5.37
N GLU A 97 -9.63 -10.17 6.00
CA GLU A 97 -11.03 -10.42 6.36
C GLU A 97 -11.68 -9.29 7.20
N GLU A 98 -11.01 -8.72 8.20
CA GLU A 98 -11.56 -7.58 8.98
C GLU A 98 -11.59 -6.27 8.17
N LEU A 99 -10.69 -6.11 7.20
CA LEU A 99 -10.67 -4.98 6.25
C LEU A 99 -11.66 -5.20 5.08
N VAL A 100 -11.96 -6.45 4.74
CA VAL A 100 -12.93 -6.93 3.74
C VAL A 100 -14.36 -6.83 4.24
N GLU A 101 -14.60 -7.15 5.52
CA GLU A 101 -15.90 -6.96 6.17
C GLU A 101 -16.37 -5.49 6.10
N LYS A 102 -15.44 -4.54 5.99
CA LYS A 102 -15.75 -3.11 5.94
C LYS A 102 -15.43 -2.38 4.63
N GLY A 103 -14.80 -2.99 3.61
CA GLY A 103 -14.12 -2.17 2.57
C GLY A 103 -14.10 -2.57 1.09
N PHE A 104 -14.35 -3.82 0.68
CA PHE A 104 -14.11 -4.22 -0.74
C PHE A 104 -15.30 -4.79 -1.51
N THR A 105 -16.41 -5.08 -0.82
CA THR A 105 -17.70 -5.34 -1.47
C THR A 105 -18.38 -4.01 -1.73
N LEU A 106 -18.35 -3.58 -2.99
CA LEU A 106 -18.95 -2.30 -3.38
C LEU A 106 -20.46 -2.42 -3.41
N GLY A 107 -20.98 -3.57 -3.84
CA GLY A 107 -22.41 -3.83 -3.91
C GLY A 107 -22.76 -5.08 -4.71
N LYS A 108 -24.03 -5.16 -5.15
CA LYS A 108 -24.56 -6.27 -5.95
C LYS A 108 -24.85 -5.79 -7.37
N ALA A 109 -24.41 -6.52 -8.38
CA ALA A 109 -24.68 -6.19 -9.78
C ALA A 109 -26.19 -6.23 -10.04
N LEU A 110 -26.72 -5.20 -10.68
CA LEU A 110 -28.14 -5.09 -11.07
C LEU A 110 -28.38 -5.68 -12.47
N VAL A 111 -27.33 -5.75 -13.28
CA VAL A 111 -27.33 -6.22 -14.67
C VAL A 111 -26.04 -6.98 -14.94
N ASN A 112 -25.99 -7.72 -16.04
CA ASN A 112 -24.71 -8.21 -16.55
C ASN A 112 -23.83 -7.03 -16.95
N ILE A 113 -22.56 -7.07 -16.56
CA ILE A 113 -21.53 -6.07 -16.85
C ILE A 113 -20.41 -6.81 -17.56
N ASP A 114 -20.19 -6.54 -18.85
CA ASP A 114 -19.13 -7.18 -19.60
C ASP A 114 -17.76 -6.58 -19.29
N LYS A 115 -16.71 -7.36 -19.52
CA LYS A 115 -15.34 -6.86 -19.37
C LYS A 115 -15.14 -5.62 -20.24
N GLY A 116 -14.68 -4.53 -19.64
CA GLY A 116 -14.47 -3.26 -20.31
C GLY A 116 -15.63 -2.27 -20.17
N ASP A 117 -16.80 -2.71 -19.67
CA ASP A 117 -17.94 -1.81 -19.46
C ASP A 117 -17.72 -0.86 -18.29
N SER A 118 -18.28 0.34 -18.38
CA SER A 118 -18.28 1.27 -17.25
C SER A 118 -19.17 0.76 -16.13
N VAL A 119 -18.65 0.75 -14.90
CA VAL A 119 -19.43 0.37 -13.71
C VAL A 119 -19.90 1.63 -12.99
N ARG A 120 -21.22 1.77 -12.84
CA ARG A 120 -21.86 2.97 -12.30
C ARG A 120 -22.83 2.65 -11.17
N VAL A 121 -22.79 3.48 -10.13
CA VAL A 121 -23.64 3.39 -8.94
C VAL A 121 -25.11 3.50 -9.33
N GLY A 122 -25.94 2.56 -8.87
CA GLY A 122 -27.39 2.55 -9.09
C GLY A 122 -27.84 2.25 -10.52
N LYS A 123 -26.91 2.09 -11.47
CA LYS A 123 -27.18 1.69 -12.87
C LYS A 123 -26.70 0.27 -13.14
N ASN A 124 -25.41 0.03 -12.87
CA ASN A 124 -24.82 -1.29 -13.07
C ASN A 124 -24.85 -2.14 -11.79
N PHE A 125 -24.82 -1.50 -10.61
CA PHE A 125 -24.81 -2.19 -9.32
C PHE A 125 -25.48 -1.37 -8.22
N LYS A 126 -26.05 -2.05 -7.22
CA LYS A 126 -26.62 -1.46 -6.00
C LYS A 126 -25.54 -1.40 -4.92
N PRO A 127 -25.12 -0.22 -4.44
CA PRO A 127 -24.04 -0.09 -3.48
C PRO A 127 -24.43 -0.64 -2.10
N THR A 128 -23.53 -1.40 -1.49
CA THR A 128 -23.61 -1.85 -0.10
C THR A 128 -22.60 -1.12 0.78
N HIS A 129 -21.49 -0.65 0.21
CA HIS A 129 -20.47 0.12 0.91
C HIS A 129 -20.95 1.54 1.29
N PRO A 130 -20.76 2.02 2.53
CA PRO A 130 -21.29 3.31 3.01
C PRO A 130 -20.92 4.51 2.10
N VAL A 131 -19.64 4.64 1.76
CA VAL A 131 -19.13 5.73 0.89
C VAL A 131 -19.81 5.75 -0.49
N LEU A 132 -20.22 4.59 -1.01
CA LEU A 132 -20.86 4.51 -2.33
C LEU A 132 -22.37 4.73 -2.28
N LYS A 133 -23.01 4.54 -1.12
CA LYS A 133 -24.45 4.80 -0.92
C LYS A 133 -24.76 6.29 -0.98
N GLU A 134 -23.81 7.14 -0.60
CA GLU A 134 -23.94 8.60 -0.62
C GLU A 134 -23.67 9.20 -2.02
N LEU A 135 -23.13 8.40 -2.96
CA LEU A 135 -22.85 8.88 -4.31
C LEU A 135 -24.13 8.99 -5.17
N PRO A 136 -24.23 10.00 -6.06
CA PRO A 136 -25.33 10.11 -6.99
C PRO A 136 -25.44 8.90 -7.93
N THR A 137 -26.68 8.51 -8.25
CA THR A 137 -26.97 7.48 -9.25
C THR A 137 -26.33 7.85 -10.60
N GLY A 138 -25.60 6.91 -11.21
CA GLY A 138 -24.89 7.08 -12.48
C GLY A 138 -23.40 7.44 -12.33
N THR A 139 -22.94 7.74 -11.10
CA THR A 139 -21.52 7.97 -10.81
C THR A 139 -20.69 6.77 -11.22
N LYS A 140 -19.71 6.98 -12.10
CA LYS A 140 -18.82 5.94 -12.59
C LYS A 140 -17.68 5.74 -11.59
N ILE A 141 -17.47 4.49 -11.22
CA ILE A 141 -16.48 4.10 -10.21
C ILE A 141 -15.34 3.26 -10.80
N GLY A 142 -15.39 2.97 -12.10
CA GLY A 142 -14.37 2.24 -12.81
C GLY A 142 -14.95 1.54 -14.03
N TYR A 143 -14.22 0.54 -14.48
CA TYR A 143 -14.63 -0.35 -15.55
C TYR A 143 -14.43 -1.80 -15.15
N ALA A 144 -15.26 -2.69 -15.65
CA ALA A 144 -15.17 -4.09 -15.25
C ALA A 144 -13.90 -4.75 -15.81
N ALA A 145 -13.03 -5.22 -14.92
CA ALA A 145 -11.80 -5.94 -15.25
C ALA A 145 -12.07 -7.32 -15.87
N LYS A 146 -13.24 -7.88 -15.54
CA LYS A 146 -13.80 -9.13 -16.03
C LYS A 146 -15.32 -9.01 -16.10
N ARG A 147 -15.99 -9.93 -16.81
CA ARG A 147 -17.45 -10.00 -16.80
C ARG A 147 -17.97 -10.27 -15.38
N ILE A 148 -19.04 -9.57 -15.00
CA ILE A 148 -19.78 -9.72 -13.75
C ILE A 148 -21.23 -9.96 -14.12
N LEU A 149 -21.82 -11.06 -13.68
CA LEU A 149 -23.23 -11.37 -13.99
C LEU A 149 -24.17 -10.60 -13.06
N ALA A 150 -25.41 -10.42 -13.50
CA ALA A 150 -26.47 -9.89 -12.65
C ALA A 150 -26.54 -10.71 -11.35
N ASP A 151 -26.83 -10.03 -10.24
CA ASP A 151 -26.84 -10.58 -8.89
C ASP A 151 -25.49 -11.05 -8.32
N GLU A 152 -24.39 -11.00 -9.08
CA GLU A 152 -23.07 -11.23 -8.52
C GLU A 152 -22.59 -10.04 -7.68
N ILE A 153 -21.64 -10.31 -6.80
CA ILE A 153 -21.01 -9.30 -5.97
C ILE A 153 -20.03 -8.48 -6.81
N VAL A 154 -20.24 -7.17 -6.83
CA VAL A 154 -19.29 -6.20 -7.40
C VAL A 154 -18.26 -5.85 -6.34
N ARG A 155 -17.02 -6.26 -6.58
CA ARG A 155 -15.87 -5.98 -5.71
C ARG A 155 -14.97 -4.93 -6.35
N LEU A 156 -14.20 -4.19 -5.55
CA LEU A 156 -13.22 -3.23 -6.07
C LEU A 156 -12.21 -3.92 -6.99
N GLY A 157 -11.77 -5.13 -6.65
CA GLY A 157 -10.90 -5.95 -7.50
C GLY A 157 -11.55 -6.44 -8.81
N ASN A 158 -12.85 -6.22 -9.00
CA ASN A 158 -13.50 -6.41 -10.30
C ASN A 158 -13.45 -5.16 -11.16
N LEU A 159 -12.88 -4.05 -10.65
CA LEU A 159 -12.77 -2.79 -11.35
C LEU A 159 -11.31 -2.50 -11.72
N THR A 160 -11.13 -2.02 -12.93
CA THR A 160 -9.91 -1.35 -13.39
C THR A 160 -10.24 0.10 -13.71
N GLU A 161 -9.28 0.99 -13.54
CA GLU A 161 -9.24 2.20 -14.37
C GLU A 161 -8.77 1.76 -15.77
N LEU A 162 -9.61 1.85 -16.82
CA LEU A 162 -9.26 1.33 -18.16
C LEU A 162 -8.20 2.17 -18.89
N PRO A 163 -7.61 1.62 -19.97
CA PRO A 163 -6.20 1.74 -20.30
C PRO A 163 -5.89 3.09 -20.96
N HIS A 164 -4.68 3.57 -20.71
CA HIS A 164 -4.15 4.75 -21.38
C HIS A 164 -3.99 4.48 -22.89
N LYS A 165 -4.98 4.90 -23.67
CA LYS A 165 -4.85 5.07 -25.14
C LYS A 165 -4.09 6.35 -25.52
N LEU A 166 -3.56 7.11 -24.54
CA LEU A 166 -3.03 8.46 -24.73
C LEU A 166 -1.70 8.76 -23.99
N GLY A 167 -0.99 7.73 -23.54
CA GLY A 167 0.25 7.92 -22.76
C GLY A 167 0.02 8.41 -21.33
N TRP A 168 1.10 8.46 -20.54
CA TRP A 168 1.08 8.77 -19.11
C TRP A 168 0.64 10.22 -18.83
N ASN A 169 -0.14 10.41 -17.76
CA ASN A 169 -0.65 11.72 -17.37
C ASN A 169 0.45 12.60 -16.75
N GLU A 170 1.01 13.52 -17.54
CA GLU A 170 2.02 14.49 -17.09
C GLU A 170 1.55 15.36 -15.92
N LYS A 171 0.25 15.67 -15.81
CA LYS A 171 -0.28 16.41 -14.66
C LYS A 171 -0.17 15.61 -13.37
N TYR A 172 -0.38 14.29 -13.39
CA TYR A 172 -0.19 13.44 -12.21
C TYR A 172 1.30 13.34 -11.84
N ARG A 173 2.18 13.19 -12.84
CA ARG A 173 3.63 13.15 -12.61
C ARG A 173 4.15 14.48 -12.06
N ASN A 174 3.61 15.60 -12.55
CA ASN A 174 3.91 16.93 -12.02
C ASN A 174 3.27 17.14 -10.64
N LEU A 175 2.07 16.63 -10.37
CA LEU A 175 1.48 16.68 -9.02
C LEU A 175 2.32 15.90 -8.01
N VAL A 176 2.78 14.70 -8.36
CA VAL A 176 3.67 13.88 -7.54
C VAL A 176 5.03 14.58 -7.37
N LYS A 177 5.60 15.15 -8.45
CA LYS A 177 6.83 15.95 -8.36
C LYS A 177 6.68 17.21 -7.51
N GLU A 178 5.56 17.93 -7.63
CA GLU A 178 5.25 19.14 -6.86
C GLU A 178 4.94 18.79 -5.40
N PHE A 179 4.33 17.64 -5.13
CA PHE A 179 4.15 17.10 -3.79
C PHE A 179 5.49 16.75 -3.12
N TYR A 180 6.42 16.11 -3.85
CA TYR A 180 7.77 15.87 -3.34
C TYR A 180 8.62 17.15 -3.25
N LYS A 181 8.41 18.15 -4.11
CA LYS A 181 8.99 19.50 -3.96
C LYS A 181 8.45 20.20 -2.72
N PHE A 182 7.15 20.17 -2.48
CA PHE A 182 6.47 20.74 -1.31
C PHE A 182 7.06 20.18 -0.01
N LEU A 183 7.25 18.86 0.04
CA LEU A 183 7.94 18.18 1.15
C LEU A 183 9.41 18.60 1.29
N ASN A 184 10.11 18.89 0.18
CA ASN A 184 11.50 19.35 0.17
C ASN A 184 11.67 20.86 0.43
N THR A 185 10.62 21.67 0.29
CA THR A 185 10.65 23.14 0.53
C THR A 185 10.40 23.53 1.99
N GLY A 186 10.22 22.57 2.89
CA GLY A 186 10.32 22.82 4.33
C GLY A 186 9.19 23.64 4.97
N VAL A 187 7.97 23.62 4.43
CA VAL A 187 6.79 24.18 5.12
C VAL A 187 6.24 23.16 6.12
N ILE A 188 7.05 22.82 7.12
CA ILE A 188 6.58 22.35 8.43
C ILE A 188 7.15 23.32 9.45
N SER A 189 6.52 24.50 9.51
CA SER A 189 6.56 25.33 10.70
C SER A 189 5.73 24.63 11.76
N MET A 190 6.40 24.14 12.80
CA MET A 190 5.76 23.74 14.05
C MET A 190 4.89 24.89 14.57
N SER A 191 3.58 24.74 14.54
CA SER A 191 2.71 25.43 15.48
C SER A 191 2.29 24.43 16.54
N ARG A 192 2.95 24.56 17.69
CA ARG A 192 2.44 24.20 19.01
C ARG A 192 0.94 24.52 19.09
N VAL A 193 0.10 23.53 19.37
CA VAL A 193 -0.77 23.42 20.55
C VAL A 193 -0.98 21.93 20.80
#